data_AF-A0A817N9H7-F1
#
_entry.id   AF-A0A817N9H7-F1
#
_cell.length_a   1.000
_cell.length_b   1.000
_cell.length_c   1.000
_cell.angle_alpha   90.00
_cell.angle_beta   90.00
_cell.angle_gamma   90.00
#
_symmetry.space_group_name_H-M   'P 1'
#
loop_
_entity.id
_entity.type
_entity.pdbx_description
1 polymer ?
#
loop_
_entity_poly.entity_id
_entity_poly.type
_entity_poly.pdbx_seq_one_letter_code
_entity_poly.pdbx_strand_id
1 'polypeptide(L)'
;MATLMQQQPTMRTTALETIPQKRFPLVHVLTSKTESDEIKSHLIDRRIRLCQKLCRHYQNGFAVKDLHYLMKIFNILGELCQQQPNYIDVFIQILQNSSKPFLLDKSTDGEIYSSALVAFYSDFGYLLRIPIKRIQKCILETLLKSIQSSNKSPIPSNDYDSLKPTTVDYIHRIQRNSDLCETLVKTLSLVENDLSLRILIIKLLQKLSSKSPECIAKMLTHDCVNRLISRINDNDSSG
;
A
#
# COMPACT_ATOMS: atom_id res chain seq x y z
N MET A 1 -58.68 6.12 -25.07
CA MET A 1 -58.31 6.90 -23.87
C MET A 1 -58.16 5.96 -22.68
N ALA A 2 -56.95 5.46 -22.45
CA ALA A 2 -56.56 4.75 -21.23
C ALA A 2 -55.07 5.03 -21.00
N THR A 3 -54.78 5.84 -20.00
CA THR A 3 -53.43 6.29 -19.63
C THR A 3 -52.75 5.19 -18.81
N LEU A 4 -51.74 4.55 -19.39
CA LEU A 4 -50.85 3.63 -18.67
C LEU A 4 -49.79 4.46 -17.92
N MET A 5 -49.90 4.49 -16.59
CA MET A 5 -48.85 5.00 -15.71
C MET A 5 -47.70 3.99 -15.66
N GLN A 6 -46.55 4.35 -16.23
CA GLN A 6 -45.28 3.65 -15.99
C GLN A 6 -44.63 4.23 -14.74
N GLN A 7 -44.53 3.40 -13.70
CA GLN A 7 -43.76 3.64 -12.48
C GLN A 7 -42.26 3.55 -12.79
N GLN A 8 -41.50 4.55 -12.36
CA GLN A 8 -40.04 4.54 -12.35
C GLN A 8 -39.52 3.62 -11.21
N PRO A 9 -38.50 2.78 -11.44
CA PRO A 9 -37.86 2.05 -10.35
C PRO A 9 -36.82 2.94 -9.65
N THR A 10 -37.11 3.28 -8.40
CA THR A 10 -36.18 3.81 -7.41
C THR A 10 -35.10 2.77 -7.11
N MET A 11 -33.90 2.95 -7.70
CA MET A 11 -32.72 2.15 -7.37
C MET A 11 -32.12 2.64 -6.05
N ARG A 12 -32.14 1.70 -5.11
CA ARG A 12 -31.70 1.77 -3.72
C ARG A 12 -30.26 2.28 -3.58
N THR A 13 -30.08 3.29 -2.76
CA THR A 13 -28.82 3.64 -2.09
C THR A 13 -28.26 2.38 -1.42
N THR A 14 -27.17 1.84 -1.95
CA THR A 14 -26.49 0.68 -1.38
C THR A 14 -25.97 1.02 0.01
N ALA A 15 -26.42 0.23 0.98
CA ALA A 15 -26.05 0.31 2.38
C ALA A 15 -24.53 0.34 2.54
N LEU A 16 -24.05 1.35 3.27
CA LEU A 16 -22.72 1.35 3.88
C LEU A 16 -22.63 0.13 4.80
N GLU A 17 -21.93 -0.90 4.33
CA GLU A 17 -21.59 -2.07 5.13
C GLU A 17 -20.89 -1.64 6.42
N THR A 18 -21.46 -2.10 7.53
CA THR A 18 -21.08 -1.78 8.90
C THR A 18 -19.66 -2.26 9.20
N ILE A 19 -18.74 -1.30 9.33
CA ILE A 19 -17.35 -1.51 9.74
C ILE A 19 -17.33 -1.99 11.21
N PRO A 20 -16.70 -3.13 11.56
CA PRO A 20 -16.52 -3.57 12.93
C PRO A 20 -15.69 -2.54 13.73
N GLN A 21 -16.36 -1.78 14.58
CA GLN A 21 -15.82 -0.60 15.29
C GLN A 21 -14.66 -0.89 16.27
N LYS A 22 -14.35 -2.15 16.59
CA LYS A 22 -13.39 -2.50 17.66
C LYS A 22 -11.91 -2.55 17.25
N ARG A 23 -11.55 -2.72 15.97
CA ARG A 23 -10.13 -2.85 15.56
C ARG A 23 -9.57 -1.64 14.80
N PHE A 24 -10.41 -0.90 14.07
CA PHE A 24 -9.98 0.26 13.27
C PHE A 24 -10.99 1.43 13.32
N PRO A 25 -11.16 2.10 14.47
CA PRO A 25 -11.98 3.31 14.56
C PRO A 25 -11.46 4.47 13.68
N LEU A 26 -10.20 4.38 13.24
CA LEU A 26 -9.52 5.38 12.43
C LEU A 26 -10.15 5.63 11.06
N VAL A 27 -10.69 4.62 10.39
CA VAL A 27 -11.33 4.82 9.07
C VAL A 27 -12.45 5.84 9.21
N HIS A 28 -13.31 5.66 10.21
CA HIS A 28 -14.42 6.58 10.49
C HIS A 28 -13.95 7.97 10.94
N VAL A 29 -12.87 8.05 11.72
CA VAL A 29 -12.36 9.34 12.23
C VAL A 29 -11.65 10.15 11.15
N LEU A 30 -11.03 9.49 10.17
CA LEU A 30 -10.40 10.15 9.03
C LEU A 30 -11.42 10.62 7.99
N THR A 31 -12.59 9.97 7.87
CA THR A 31 -13.62 10.31 6.88
C THR A 31 -14.65 11.35 7.34
N SER A 32 -14.69 11.73 8.63
CA SER A 32 -15.69 12.69 9.10
C SER A 32 -15.47 14.09 8.50
N LYS A 33 -16.46 14.65 7.78
CA LYS A 33 -16.40 16.03 7.30
C LYS A 33 -16.62 17.00 8.48
N THR A 34 -15.93 18.14 8.51
CA THR A 34 -16.21 19.20 9.49
C THR A 34 -16.17 20.60 8.87
N GLU A 35 -17.17 21.38 9.21
CA GLU A 35 -17.41 22.79 8.86
C GLU A 35 -16.83 23.68 9.98
N SER A 36 -16.19 24.81 9.61
CA SER A 36 -15.46 25.82 10.45
C SER A 36 -13.94 25.65 10.63
N ASP A 37 -13.18 26.76 10.50
CA ASP A 37 -11.72 26.80 10.31
C ASP A 37 -10.86 26.70 11.60
N GLU A 38 -11.27 27.26 12.73
CA GLU A 38 -10.52 27.12 14.01
C GLU A 38 -10.64 25.72 14.61
N ILE A 39 -11.78 25.07 14.37
CA ILE A 39 -12.03 23.67 14.77
C ILE A 39 -11.18 22.72 13.91
N LYS A 40 -10.85 23.09 12.66
CA LYS A 40 -10.05 22.25 11.74
C LYS A 40 -8.63 21.98 12.25
N SER A 41 -7.92 22.95 12.82
CA SER A 41 -6.53 22.76 13.25
C SER A 41 -6.42 21.75 14.40
N HIS A 42 -7.24 21.90 15.46
CA HIS A 42 -7.31 20.97 16.58
C HIS A 42 -7.77 19.57 16.16
N LEU A 43 -8.63 19.46 15.14
CA LEU A 43 -9.07 18.18 14.61
C LEU A 43 -7.98 17.49 13.77
N ILE A 44 -7.20 18.23 12.98
CA ILE A 44 -6.06 17.71 12.24
C ILE A 44 -5.04 17.11 13.23
N ASP A 45 -4.69 17.86 14.27
CA ASP A 45 -3.79 17.39 15.32
C ASP A 45 -4.31 16.12 16.00
N ARG A 46 -5.61 16.09 16.32
CA ARG A 46 -6.24 14.91 16.92
C ARG A 46 -6.16 13.70 16.00
N ARG A 47 -6.43 13.87 14.70
CA ARG A 47 -6.34 12.80 13.69
C ARG A 47 -4.91 12.30 13.52
N ILE A 48 -3.93 13.21 13.46
CA ILE A 48 -2.51 12.87 13.39
C ILE A 48 -2.10 12.07 14.64
N ARG A 49 -2.49 12.49 15.84
CA ARG A 49 -2.22 11.75 17.09
C ARG A 49 -2.83 10.35 17.08
N LEU A 50 -4.02 10.18 16.50
CA LEU A 50 -4.63 8.85 16.35
C LEU A 50 -3.85 7.98 15.37
N CYS A 51 -3.40 8.55 14.24
CA CYS A 51 -2.55 7.84 13.29
C CYS A 51 -1.20 7.45 13.93
N GLN A 52 -0.60 8.31 14.75
CA GLN A 52 0.62 7.98 15.50
C GLN A 52 0.38 6.85 16.52
N LYS A 53 -0.78 6.80 17.18
CA LYS A 53 -1.15 5.66 18.04
C LYS A 53 -1.26 4.37 17.24
N LEU A 54 -1.80 4.42 16.02
CA LEU A 54 -1.83 3.29 15.10
C LEU A 54 -0.42 2.80 14.77
N CYS A 55 0.50 3.71 14.44
CA CYS A 55 1.89 3.37 14.16
C CYS A 55 2.54 2.61 15.31
N ARG A 56 2.28 3.02 16.56
CA ARG A 56 2.80 2.37 17.76
C ARG A 56 2.16 1.01 18.00
N HIS A 57 0.84 0.89 17.79
CA HIS A 57 0.13 -0.37 17.96
C HIS A 57 0.64 -1.44 16.98
N TYR A 58 0.88 -1.07 15.72
CA TYR A 58 1.39 -1.96 14.67
C TYR A 58 2.91 -1.90 14.49
N GLN A 59 3.65 -1.52 15.54
CA GLN A 59 5.10 -1.42 15.47
C GLN A 59 5.81 -2.77 15.26
N ASN A 60 5.11 -3.90 15.37
CA ASN A 60 5.69 -5.24 15.17
C ASN A 60 5.18 -5.92 13.89
N GLY A 61 4.51 -5.18 13.01
CA GLY A 61 3.88 -5.69 11.81
C GLY A 61 2.35 -5.68 11.89
N PHE A 62 1.71 -5.90 10.75
CA PHE A 62 0.25 -5.92 10.62
C PHE A 62 -0.24 -7.37 10.51
N ALA A 63 -1.36 -7.69 11.15
CA ALA A 63 -2.02 -8.96 10.92
C ALA A 63 -2.68 -8.98 9.53
N VAL A 64 -2.64 -10.11 8.82
CA VAL A 64 -3.15 -10.17 7.45
C VAL A 64 -4.67 -9.90 7.38
N LYS A 65 -5.41 -10.31 8.41
CA LYS A 65 -6.85 -10.02 8.55
C LYS A 65 -7.19 -8.53 8.54
N ASP A 66 -6.21 -7.67 8.79
CA ASP A 66 -6.38 -6.23 8.92
C ASP A 66 -5.95 -5.45 7.65
N LEU A 67 -5.42 -6.12 6.62
CA LEU A 67 -4.90 -5.46 5.41
C LEU A 67 -5.93 -4.62 4.66
N HIS A 68 -7.18 -5.06 4.61
CA HIS A 68 -8.26 -4.31 3.99
C HIS A 68 -8.45 -2.93 4.65
N TYR A 69 -8.41 -2.88 5.98
CA TYR A 69 -8.52 -1.62 6.72
C TYR A 69 -7.26 -0.76 6.54
N LEU A 70 -6.09 -1.39 6.51
CA LEU A 70 -4.84 -0.69 6.26
C LEU A 70 -4.83 -0.01 4.89
N MET A 71 -5.28 -0.71 3.83
CA MET A 71 -5.34 -0.14 2.50
C MET A 71 -6.37 1.01 2.41
N LYS A 72 -7.51 0.89 3.08
CA LYS A 72 -8.46 2.01 3.22
C LYS A 72 -7.82 3.23 3.86
N ILE A 73 -7.03 3.05 4.92
CA ILE A 73 -6.30 4.13 5.58
C ILE A 73 -5.29 4.77 4.61
N PHE A 74 -4.56 3.97 3.83
CA PHE A 74 -3.62 4.48 2.84
C PHE A 74 -4.29 5.31 1.75
N ASN A 75 -5.43 4.87 1.23
CA ASN A 75 -6.17 5.62 0.22
C ASN A 75 -6.65 6.97 0.77
N ILE A 76 -7.24 6.97 1.98
CA ILE A 76 -7.71 8.21 2.63
C ILE A 76 -6.52 9.15 2.90
N LEU A 77 -5.40 8.64 3.42
CA LEU A 77 -4.21 9.46 3.66
C LEU A 77 -3.58 9.97 2.36
N GLY A 78 -3.63 9.18 1.28
CA GLY A 78 -3.17 9.59 -0.05
C GLY A 78 -3.95 10.77 -0.62
N GLU A 79 -5.25 10.82 -0.40
CA GLU A 79 -6.10 11.97 -0.74
C GLU A 79 -5.82 13.16 0.19
N LEU A 80 -5.79 12.93 1.51
CA LEU A 80 -5.57 13.99 2.51
C LEU A 80 -4.21 14.66 2.34
N CYS A 81 -3.14 13.93 2.03
CA CYS A 81 -1.81 14.52 1.87
C CYS A 81 -1.71 15.50 0.69
N GLN A 82 -2.56 15.34 -0.33
CA GLN A 82 -2.60 16.26 -1.48
C GLN A 82 -3.27 17.58 -1.12
N GLN A 83 -4.20 17.56 -0.16
CA GLN A 83 -4.91 18.75 0.31
C GLN A 83 -4.24 19.39 1.53
N GLN A 84 -3.62 18.57 2.38
CA GLN A 84 -3.14 18.92 3.71
C GLN A 84 -1.77 18.26 3.97
N PRO A 85 -0.66 18.97 3.70
CA PRO A 85 0.70 18.43 3.84
C PRO A 85 1.05 17.90 5.24
N ASN A 86 0.34 18.33 6.28
CA ASN A 86 0.53 17.88 7.68
C ASN A 86 0.38 16.35 7.85
N TYR A 87 -0.32 15.68 6.93
CA TYR A 87 -0.48 14.23 6.97
C TYR A 87 0.69 13.44 6.36
N ILE A 88 1.61 14.10 5.64
CA ILE A 88 2.69 13.40 4.90
C ILE A 88 3.57 12.59 5.85
N ASP A 89 4.03 13.19 6.95
CA ASP A 89 4.96 12.51 7.85
C ASP A 89 4.33 11.32 8.57
N VAL A 90 3.05 11.45 8.97
CA VAL A 90 2.36 10.32 9.62
C VAL A 90 2.02 9.22 8.62
N PHE A 91 1.70 9.57 7.38
CA PHE A 91 1.48 8.57 6.33
C PHE A 91 2.76 7.79 6.02
N ILE A 92 3.90 8.47 5.89
CA ILE A 92 5.22 7.84 5.73
C ILE A 92 5.50 6.86 6.89
N GLN A 93 5.22 7.24 8.14
CA GLN A 93 5.42 6.34 9.29
C GLN A 93 4.57 5.06 9.20
N ILE A 94 3.30 5.17 8.78
CA ILE A 94 2.43 3.98 8.62
C ILE A 94 2.94 3.11 7.45
N LEU A 95 3.33 3.71 6.32
CA LEU A 95 3.90 2.99 5.17
C LEU A 95 5.19 2.24 5.55
N GLN A 96 6.04 2.83 6.39
CA GLN A 96 7.27 2.18 6.86
C GLN A 96 6.96 0.94 7.73
N ASN A 97 5.88 0.94 8.50
CA ASN A 97 5.48 -0.24 9.26
C ASN A 97 5.11 -1.43 8.36
N SER A 98 4.67 -1.17 7.12
CA SER A 98 4.39 -2.24 6.14
C SER A 98 5.65 -2.91 5.58
N SER A 99 6.86 -2.46 5.96
CA SER A 99 8.10 -3.17 5.61
C SER A 99 8.40 -4.33 6.57
N LYS A 100 7.65 -4.44 7.68
CA LYS A 100 7.79 -5.51 8.67
C LYS A 100 7.05 -6.76 8.18
N PRO A 101 7.44 -7.97 8.65
CA PRO A 101 6.70 -9.18 8.33
C PRO A 101 5.22 -9.05 8.70
N PHE A 102 4.33 -9.51 7.82
CA PHE A 102 2.91 -9.62 8.16
C PHE A 102 2.69 -10.80 9.11
N LEU A 103 1.67 -10.69 9.95
CA LEU A 103 1.38 -11.67 11.00
C LEU A 103 0.21 -12.56 10.56
N LEU A 104 0.46 -13.87 10.53
CA LEU A 104 -0.49 -14.93 10.18
C LEU A 104 -0.93 -15.66 11.44
N ASP A 105 -2.14 -16.21 11.45
CA ASP A 105 -2.54 -17.15 12.49
C ASP A 105 -1.73 -18.45 12.40
N LYS A 106 -1.22 -18.94 13.53
CA LYS A 106 -0.34 -20.12 13.61
C LYS A 106 -1.02 -21.37 13.08
N SER A 107 -2.31 -21.53 13.41
CA SER A 107 -3.17 -22.67 13.05
C SER A 107 -3.65 -22.67 11.60
N THR A 108 -3.43 -21.56 10.86
CA THR A 108 -3.90 -21.42 9.48
C THR A 108 -2.74 -21.67 8.51
N ASP A 109 -3.06 -22.33 7.40
CA ASP A 109 -2.16 -22.44 6.26
C ASP A 109 -1.89 -21.05 5.69
N GLY A 110 -0.62 -20.72 5.45
CA GLY A 110 -0.23 -19.42 4.91
C GLY A 110 -0.87 -19.15 3.55
N GLU A 111 -1.11 -20.19 2.75
CA GLU A 111 -1.69 -20.04 1.40
C GLU A 111 -3.11 -19.46 1.39
N ILE A 112 -3.88 -19.65 2.48
CA ILE A 112 -5.22 -19.05 2.62
C ILE A 112 -5.15 -17.52 2.52
N TYR A 113 -4.02 -16.93 2.94
CA TYR A 113 -3.79 -15.50 2.96
C TYR A 113 -3.11 -14.97 1.69
N SER A 114 -2.71 -15.84 0.76
CA SER A 114 -1.97 -15.45 -0.45
C SER A 114 -2.75 -14.46 -1.30
N SER A 115 -4.05 -14.70 -1.54
CA SER A 115 -4.89 -13.82 -2.36
C SER A 115 -5.03 -12.41 -1.79
N ALA A 116 -5.27 -12.31 -0.47
CA ALA A 116 -5.38 -11.03 0.23
C ALA A 116 -4.08 -10.22 0.18
N LEU A 117 -2.94 -10.89 0.34
CA LEU A 117 -1.63 -10.26 0.26
C LEU A 117 -1.26 -9.85 -1.17
N VAL A 118 -1.59 -10.66 -2.18
CA VAL A 118 -1.41 -10.33 -3.60
C VAL A 118 -2.23 -9.09 -3.98
N ALA A 119 -3.50 -9.03 -3.55
CA ALA A 119 -4.34 -7.86 -3.75
C ALA A 119 -3.76 -6.63 -3.03
N PHE A 120 -3.38 -6.77 -1.76
CA PHE A 120 -2.75 -5.70 -1.00
C PHE A 120 -1.51 -5.13 -1.69
N TYR A 121 -0.60 -5.97 -2.19
CA TYR A 121 0.61 -5.49 -2.85
C TYR A 121 0.33 -4.85 -4.21
N SER A 122 -0.69 -5.32 -4.94
CA SER A 122 -1.14 -4.67 -6.17
C SER A 122 -1.66 -3.26 -5.87
N ASP A 123 -2.54 -3.13 -4.87
CA ASP A 123 -3.06 -1.85 -4.39
C ASP A 123 -1.96 -0.94 -3.82
N PHE A 124 -1.00 -1.50 -3.09
CA PHE A 124 0.15 -0.77 -2.55
C PHE A 124 1.02 -0.20 -3.67
N GLY A 125 1.17 -0.93 -4.78
CA GLY A 125 1.82 -0.43 -6.00
C GLY A 125 1.09 0.77 -6.58
N TYR A 126 -0.25 0.75 -6.62
CA TYR A 126 -1.04 1.86 -7.16
C TYR A 126 -0.88 3.17 -6.38
N LEU A 127 -0.49 3.10 -5.09
CA LEU A 127 -0.17 4.30 -4.29
C LEU A 127 1.01 5.11 -4.87
N LEU A 128 1.84 4.53 -5.75
CA LEU A 128 2.88 5.26 -6.50
C LEU A 128 2.32 6.39 -7.38
N ARG A 129 1.02 6.39 -7.68
CA ARG A 129 0.36 7.47 -8.44
C ARG A 129 0.17 8.75 -7.63
N ILE A 130 0.37 8.72 -6.31
CA ILE A 130 0.29 9.92 -5.47
C ILE A 130 1.45 10.86 -5.87
N PRO A 131 1.17 12.11 -6.29
CA PRO A 131 2.18 13.01 -6.87
C PRO A 131 3.05 13.69 -5.79
N ILE A 132 3.45 12.94 -4.75
CA ILE A 132 4.26 13.43 -3.63
C ILE A 132 5.51 12.55 -3.55
N LYS A 133 6.65 13.09 -3.99
CA LYS A 133 7.92 12.36 -4.12
C LYS A 133 8.37 11.65 -2.84
N ARG A 134 8.20 12.30 -1.68
CA ARG A 134 8.54 11.71 -0.37
C ARG A 134 7.74 10.43 -0.09
N ILE A 135 6.47 10.40 -0.49
CA ILE A 135 5.60 9.23 -0.33
C ILE A 135 5.98 8.15 -1.35
N GLN A 136 6.15 8.50 -2.63
CA GLN A 136 6.58 7.54 -3.67
C GLN A 136 7.91 6.86 -3.30
N LYS A 137 8.90 7.64 -2.85
CA LYS A 137 10.18 7.11 -2.37
C LYS A 137 9.99 6.15 -1.20
N CYS A 138 9.18 6.54 -0.21
CA CYS A 138 8.89 5.68 0.94
C CYS A 138 8.22 4.36 0.53
N ILE A 139 7.29 4.38 -0.42
CA ILE A 139 6.62 3.18 -0.93
C ILE A 139 7.66 2.22 -1.54
N LEU A 140 8.52 2.72 -2.42
CA LEU A 140 9.57 1.91 -3.07
C LEU A 140 10.55 1.33 -2.06
N GLU A 141 10.99 2.14 -1.09
CA GLU A 141 11.87 1.68 -0.01
C GLU A 141 11.20 0.64 0.88
N THR A 142 9.91 0.80 1.20
CA THR A 142 9.13 -0.18 1.96
C THR A 142 9.05 -1.51 1.21
N LEU A 143 8.73 -1.49 -0.08
CA LEU A 143 8.66 -2.70 -0.93
C LEU A 143 9.99 -3.43 -1.01
N LEU A 144 11.09 -2.68 -1.20
CA LEU A 144 12.44 -3.23 -1.22
C LEU A 144 12.82 -3.84 0.14
N LYS A 145 12.54 -3.13 1.25
CA LYS A 145 12.85 -3.61 2.60
C LYS A 145 12.07 -4.87 2.94
N SER A 146 10.81 -5.00 2.53
CA SER A 146 10.01 -6.19 2.86
C SER A 146 10.52 -7.48 2.21
N ILE A 147 11.28 -7.40 1.12
CA ILE A 147 11.92 -8.56 0.46
C ILE A 147 13.42 -8.69 0.78
N GLN A 148 13.98 -7.80 1.62
CA GLN A 148 15.39 -7.80 2.02
C GLN A 148 15.59 -8.02 3.53
N SER A 149 14.60 -7.68 4.34
CA SER A 149 14.72 -7.70 5.80
C SER A 149 14.95 -9.12 6.29
N SER A 150 16.13 -9.41 6.83
CA SER A 150 16.37 -10.68 7.53
C SER A 150 15.37 -10.80 8.68
N ASN A 151 14.67 -11.92 8.81
CA ASN A 151 13.62 -12.20 9.81
C ASN A 151 14.13 -12.12 11.27
N LYS A 152 14.58 -10.96 11.73
CA LYS A 152 14.96 -10.67 13.10
C LYS A 152 14.02 -9.61 13.68
N SER A 153 12.71 -9.80 13.49
CA SER A 153 11.75 -9.06 14.31
C SER A 153 11.49 -9.89 15.57
N PRO A 154 11.71 -9.36 16.78
CA PRO A 154 11.26 -10.02 17.98
C PRO A 154 9.75 -10.23 17.89
N ILE A 155 9.31 -11.46 18.15
CA ILE A 155 7.89 -11.77 18.29
C ILE A 155 7.42 -11.05 19.57
N PRO A 156 6.41 -10.15 19.50
CA PRO A 156 5.92 -9.49 20.70
C PRO A 156 5.32 -10.49 21.67
N SER A 157 5.78 -10.46 22.92
CA SER A 157 5.27 -11.28 24.00
C SER A 157 3.88 -10.80 24.46
N ASN A 158 3.00 -11.79 24.68
CA ASN A 158 1.75 -11.80 25.45
C ASN A 158 0.40 -11.58 24.74
N ASP A 159 0.28 -10.81 23.64
CA ASP A 159 -1.00 -10.71 22.86
C ASP A 159 -0.96 -11.46 21.51
N TYR A 160 0.19 -12.01 21.14
CA TYR A 160 0.50 -12.56 19.82
C TYR A 160 0.88 -14.05 19.86
N ASP A 161 0.58 -14.76 20.94
CA ASP A 161 0.94 -16.18 21.10
C ASP A 161 0.32 -17.09 20.04
N SER A 162 -0.74 -16.64 19.35
CA SER A 162 -1.35 -17.36 18.23
C SER A 162 -0.88 -16.90 16.85
N LEU A 163 0.04 -15.92 16.75
CA LEU A 163 0.47 -15.33 15.48
C LEU A 163 1.92 -15.69 15.12
N LYS A 164 2.21 -15.88 13.83
CA LYS A 164 3.54 -16.14 13.27
C LYS A 164 3.86 -15.12 12.17
N PRO A 165 5.10 -14.61 12.10
CA PRO A 165 5.50 -13.70 11.02
C PRO A 165 5.64 -14.45 9.68
N THR A 166 5.34 -13.77 8.57
CA THR A 166 5.66 -14.24 7.22
C THR A 166 7.16 -14.31 7.01
N THR A 167 7.63 -15.24 6.18
CA THR A 167 9.03 -15.28 5.74
C THR A 167 9.28 -14.32 4.58
N VAL A 168 10.53 -13.89 4.40
CA VAL A 168 10.97 -13.09 3.24
C VAL A 168 10.64 -13.77 1.92
N ASP A 169 10.95 -15.06 1.80
CA ASP A 169 10.71 -15.81 0.56
C ASP A 169 9.23 -15.87 0.20
N TYR A 170 8.36 -16.02 1.21
CA TYR A 170 6.92 -15.98 1.04
C TYR A 170 6.48 -14.61 0.53
N ILE A 171 6.91 -13.51 1.17
CA ILE A 171 6.58 -12.14 0.73
C ILE A 171 7.13 -11.85 -0.66
N HIS A 172 8.34 -12.30 -0.97
CA HIS A 172 8.94 -12.12 -2.28
C HIS A 172 8.12 -12.83 -3.36
N ARG A 173 7.67 -14.07 -3.11
CA ARG A 173 6.77 -14.80 -4.00
C ARG A 173 5.42 -14.08 -4.17
N ILE A 174 4.82 -13.59 -3.08
CA ILE A 174 3.59 -12.80 -3.12
C ILE A 174 3.75 -11.55 -4.01
N GLN A 175 4.81 -10.78 -3.81
CA GLN A 175 5.05 -9.58 -4.62
C GLN A 175 5.23 -9.90 -6.10
N ARG A 176 5.90 -11.01 -6.44
CA ARG A 176 6.04 -11.46 -7.84
C ARG A 176 4.71 -11.82 -8.49
N ASN A 177 3.80 -12.43 -7.72
CA ASN A 177 2.49 -12.83 -8.21
C ASN A 177 1.51 -11.66 -8.33
N SER A 178 1.76 -10.55 -7.63
CA SER A 178 0.98 -9.31 -7.72
C SER A 178 1.22 -8.52 -9.02
N ASP A 179 0.46 -7.44 -9.20
CA ASP A 179 0.60 -6.53 -10.35
C ASP A 179 1.64 -5.43 -10.13
N LEU A 180 2.52 -5.62 -9.14
CA LEU A 180 3.64 -4.71 -8.85
C LEU A 180 4.57 -4.55 -10.06
N CYS A 181 4.95 -5.62 -10.75
CA CYS A 181 5.87 -5.51 -11.89
C CYS A 181 5.31 -4.60 -12.98
N GLU A 182 4.05 -4.81 -13.37
CA GLU A 182 3.35 -3.97 -14.34
C GLU A 182 3.25 -2.52 -13.86
N THR A 183 2.85 -2.32 -12.61
CA THR A 183 2.69 -0.98 -12.03
C THR A 183 4.02 -0.21 -11.99
N LEU A 184 5.11 -0.88 -11.66
CA LEU A 184 6.46 -0.31 -11.64
C LEU A 184 6.93 0.09 -13.04
N VAL A 185 6.71 -0.76 -14.05
CA VAL A 185 7.05 -0.42 -15.44
C VAL A 185 6.25 0.79 -15.93
N LYS A 186 4.95 0.86 -15.63
CA LYS A 186 4.12 2.03 -15.94
C LYS A 186 4.59 3.28 -15.20
N THR A 187 5.06 3.13 -13.97
CA THR A 187 5.56 4.24 -13.15
C THR A 187 6.87 4.80 -13.71
N LEU A 188 7.70 4.01 -14.42
CA LEU A 188 8.93 4.52 -15.05
C LEU A 188 8.67 5.73 -15.97
N SER A 189 7.58 5.74 -16.75
CA SER A 189 7.20 6.91 -17.57
C SER A 189 6.84 8.15 -16.75
N LEU A 190 6.37 7.96 -15.52
CA LEU A 190 5.93 9.07 -14.67
C LEU A 190 7.11 9.73 -13.94
N VAL A 191 8.25 9.04 -13.85
CA VAL A 191 9.42 9.48 -13.08
C VAL A 191 10.67 9.65 -13.96
N GLU A 192 10.52 9.87 -15.26
CA GLU A 192 11.63 9.99 -16.21
C GLU A 192 12.67 11.06 -15.82
N ASN A 193 12.22 12.14 -15.17
CA ASN A 193 13.06 13.24 -14.71
C ASN A 193 13.49 13.11 -13.24
N ASP A 194 13.12 12.02 -12.56
CA ASP A 194 13.48 11.76 -11.16
C ASP A 194 14.39 10.53 -11.06
N LEU A 195 15.69 10.77 -11.18
CA LEU A 195 16.72 9.75 -11.12
C LEU A 195 16.63 8.90 -9.83
N SER A 196 16.32 9.53 -8.69
CA SER A 196 16.26 8.82 -7.41
C SER A 196 15.13 7.79 -7.38
N LEU A 197 13.94 8.15 -7.86
CA LEU A 197 12.81 7.22 -7.96
C LEU A 197 13.07 6.16 -9.04
N ARG A 198 13.63 6.56 -10.19
CA ARG A 198 13.97 5.65 -11.30
C ARG A 198 14.90 4.52 -10.85
N ILE A 199 16.00 4.84 -10.16
CA ILE A 199 16.95 3.84 -9.64
C ILE A 199 16.25 2.86 -8.68
N LEU A 200 15.39 3.35 -7.78
CA LEU A 200 14.66 2.50 -6.85
C LEU A 200 13.70 1.54 -7.56
N ILE A 201 12.99 2.02 -8.59
CA ILE A 201 12.11 1.19 -9.41
C ILE A 201 12.91 0.12 -10.15
N ILE A 202 14.00 0.48 -10.82
CA ILE A 202 14.87 -0.47 -11.55
C ILE A 202 15.39 -1.54 -10.60
N LYS A 203 15.89 -1.13 -9.42
CA LYS A 203 16.38 -2.06 -8.39
C LYS A 203 15.28 -3.02 -7.91
N LEU A 204 14.06 -2.54 -7.73
CA LEU A 204 12.93 -3.37 -7.33
C LEU A 204 12.53 -4.35 -8.45
N LEU A 205 12.44 -3.89 -9.69
CA LEU A 205 12.19 -4.74 -10.87
C LEU A 205 13.24 -5.83 -11.03
N GLN A 206 14.53 -5.51 -10.85
CA GLN A 206 15.61 -6.50 -10.86
C GLN A 206 15.45 -7.55 -9.76
N LYS A 207 15.05 -7.14 -8.54
CA LYS A 207 14.80 -8.08 -7.44
C LYS A 207 13.58 -8.96 -7.67
N LEU A 208 12.51 -8.43 -8.26
CA LEU A 208 11.29 -9.19 -8.57
C LEU A 208 11.50 -10.17 -9.73
N SER A 209 12.20 -9.75 -10.79
CA SER A 209 12.48 -10.59 -11.96
C SER A 209 13.56 -11.65 -11.73
N SER A 210 14.42 -11.48 -10.70
CA SER A 210 15.44 -12.47 -10.37
C SER A 210 14.79 -13.82 -10.04
N LYS A 211 14.99 -14.79 -10.96
CA LYS A 211 14.43 -16.15 -10.86
C LYS A 211 12.89 -16.21 -10.91
N SER A 212 12.22 -15.30 -11.62
CA SER A 212 10.79 -15.43 -11.93
C SER A 212 10.52 -15.15 -13.42
N PRO A 213 10.26 -16.20 -14.22
CA PRO A 213 9.90 -16.03 -15.63
C PRO A 213 8.58 -15.27 -15.78
N GLU A 214 7.66 -15.37 -14.82
CA GLU A 214 6.37 -14.65 -14.84
C GLU A 214 6.57 -13.14 -14.72
N CYS A 215 7.46 -12.69 -13.82
CA CYS A 215 7.79 -11.27 -13.70
C CYS A 215 8.46 -10.76 -14.98
N ILE A 216 9.38 -11.54 -15.55
CA ILE A 216 10.03 -11.19 -16.83
C ILE A 216 8.98 -11.05 -17.93
N ALA A 217 8.06 -12.01 -18.05
CA ALA A 217 6.97 -11.94 -19.02
C ALA A 217 6.10 -10.70 -18.80
N LYS A 218 5.67 -10.40 -17.57
CA LYS A 218 4.90 -9.18 -17.23
C LYS A 218 5.67 -7.89 -17.59
N MET A 219 6.99 -7.87 -17.43
CA MET A 219 7.81 -6.71 -17.81
C MET A 219 7.91 -6.55 -19.32
N LEU A 220 8.09 -7.65 -20.05
CA LEU A 220 8.17 -7.66 -21.52
C LEU A 220 6.87 -7.19 -22.16
N THR A 221 5.71 -7.64 -21.64
CA THR A 221 4.40 -7.22 -22.16
C THR A 221 4.10 -5.73 -21.94
N HIS A 222 4.82 -5.08 -21.02
CA HIS A 222 4.65 -3.66 -20.68
C HIS A 222 5.77 -2.76 -21.20
N ASP A 223 6.49 -3.21 -22.22
CA ASP A 223 7.52 -2.41 -22.92
C ASP A 223 8.69 -1.99 -22.03
N CYS A 224 8.97 -2.76 -20.98
CA CYS A 224 10.04 -2.46 -20.02
C CYS A 224 11.42 -2.39 -20.72
N VAL A 225 11.67 -3.28 -21.68
CA VAL A 225 12.97 -3.36 -22.37
C VAL A 225 13.27 -2.09 -23.16
N ASN A 226 12.33 -1.62 -23.97
CA ASN A 226 12.55 -0.41 -24.77
C ASN A 226 12.76 0.81 -23.86
N ARG A 227 12.03 0.89 -22.75
CA ARG A 227 12.21 1.94 -21.73
C ARG A 227 13.61 1.93 -21.12
N LEU A 228 14.12 0.76 -20.75
CA LEU A 228 15.46 0.63 -20.18
C LEU A 228 16.55 0.91 -21.24
N ILE A 229 16.45 0.31 -22.43
CA ILE A 229 17.45 0.49 -23.51
C ILE A 229 17.53 1.95 -23.94
N SER A 230 16.41 2.68 -24.00
CA SER A 230 16.39 4.10 -24.37
C SER A 230 17.26 4.99 -23.47
N ARG A 231 17.64 4.50 -22.28
CA ARG A 231 18.38 5.23 -21.25
C ARG A 231 19.77 4.66 -20.97
N ILE A 232 20.21 3.62 -21.68
CA ILE A 232 21.50 2.94 -21.44
C ILE A 232 22.72 3.86 -21.65
N ASN A 233 22.54 4.95 -22.42
CA ASN A 233 23.58 5.94 -22.69
C ASN A 233 23.41 7.20 -21.83
N ASP A 234 22.50 7.22 -20.85
CA ASP A 234 22.40 8.31 -19.90
C ASP A 234 23.72 8.40 -19.12
N ASN A 235 24.21 9.61 -18.83
CA ASN A 235 25.45 9.81 -18.05
C ASN A 235 25.30 9.46 -16.56
N ASP A 236 24.16 8.91 -16.15
CA ASP A 236 23.84 8.58 -14.76
C ASP A 236 23.80 7.08 -14.52
N SER A 237 23.70 6.67 -13.25
CA SER A 237 23.74 5.25 -12.86
C SER A 237 22.49 4.43 -13.21
N SER A 238 21.56 4.99 -13.98
CA SER A 238 20.39 4.27 -14.50
C SER A 238 20.55 3.77 -15.94
N GLY A 239 21.55 4.29 -16.67
CA GLY A 239 22.05 3.69 -17.91
C GLY A 239 23.03 2.57 -17.63
#